data_AF-A0A2P8QZL0-F1
#
_entry.id   AF-A0A2P8QZL0-F1
#
_cell.length_a   1.000
_cell.length_b   1.000
_cell.length_c   1.000
_cell.angle_alpha   90.00
_cell.angle_beta   90.00
_cell.angle_gamma   90.00
#
_symmetry.space_group_name_H-M   'P 1'
#
loop_
_entity.id
_entity.type
_entity.pdbx_description
1 polymer ?
#
loop_
_entity_poly.entity_id
_entity_poly.type
_entity_poly.pdbx_seq_one_letter_code
_entity_poly.pdbx_strand_id
1 'polypeptide(L)'
;MDIFEGTPKEKFFDIIFNANRNLVEENLEELVFNFITLTKICEQNGIDISSPSAVLIESLDDMEDAINDYYIEFTSNVLSNNE
;
A
#
# COMPACT_ATOMS: atom_id res chain seq x y z
N MET A 1 16.64 14.23 -12.56
CA MET A 1 15.30 14.44 -11.98
C MET A 1 15.40 13.86 -10.60
N ASP A 2 15.31 14.72 -9.58
CA ASP A 2 15.51 14.30 -8.19
C ASP A 2 14.36 13.36 -7.81
N ILE A 3 14.66 12.07 -7.76
CA ILE A 3 13.73 10.99 -7.35
C ILE A 3 13.25 11.20 -5.88
N PHE A 4 13.78 12.22 -5.21
CA PHE A 4 13.50 12.59 -3.83
C PHE A 4 12.60 13.83 -3.68
N GLU A 5 12.17 14.50 -4.75
CA GLU A 5 11.15 15.56 -4.68
C GLU A 5 9.73 14.97 -4.84
N GLY A 6 8.75 15.47 -4.08
CA GLY A 6 7.34 15.00 -4.14
C GLY A 6 6.87 14.26 -2.88
N THR A 7 5.54 14.18 -2.72
CA THR A 7 4.85 13.45 -1.65
C THR A 7 5.07 11.94 -1.77
N PRO A 8 4.92 11.17 -0.67
CA PRO A 8 5.01 9.70 -0.71
C PRO A 8 4.13 9.07 -1.78
N LYS A 9 2.90 9.59 -1.92
CA LYS A 9 1.94 9.16 -2.94
C LYS A 9 2.44 9.40 -4.36
N GLU A 10 2.97 10.58 -4.66
CA GLU A 10 3.49 10.91 -6.00
C GLU A 10 4.62 9.95 -6.36
N LYS A 11 5.57 9.73 -5.44
CA LYS A 11 6.69 8.80 -5.64
C LYS A 11 6.24 7.35 -5.84
N PHE A 12 5.29 6.90 -5.04
CA PHE A 12 4.70 5.57 -5.17
C PHE A 12 4.15 5.34 -6.59
N PHE A 13 3.35 6.28 -7.10
CA PHE A 13 2.79 6.17 -8.45
C PHE A 13 3.85 6.31 -9.53
N ASP A 14 4.81 7.21 -9.37
CA ASP A 14 5.93 7.33 -10.30
C ASP A 14 6.71 6.02 -10.42
N ILE A 15 6.96 5.32 -9.31
CA ILE A 15 7.61 4.01 -9.30
C ILE A 15 6.75 2.95 -9.98
N ILE A 16 5.46 2.85 -9.66
CA ILE A 16 4.55 1.89 -10.31
C ILE A 16 4.56 2.05 -11.82
N PHE A 17 4.60 3.28 -12.32
CA PHE A 17 4.52 3.54 -13.76
C PHE A 17 5.85 3.41 -14.50
N ASN A 18 6.99 3.51 -13.81
CA ASN A 18 8.31 3.61 -14.45
C ASN A 18 9.30 2.49 -14.07
N ALA A 19 9.08 1.73 -12.99
CA ALA A 19 9.96 0.64 -12.59
C ALA A 19 9.81 -0.61 -13.49
N ASN A 20 10.65 -1.62 -13.25
CA ASN A 20 10.56 -2.89 -13.97
C ASN A 20 9.17 -3.52 -13.80
N ARG A 21 8.49 -3.82 -14.91
CA ARG A 21 7.13 -4.38 -14.92
C ARG A 21 6.99 -5.64 -14.07
N ASN A 22 7.94 -6.58 -14.17
CA ASN A 22 7.83 -7.85 -13.44
C ASN A 22 7.91 -7.59 -11.92
N LEU A 23 8.81 -6.70 -11.50
CA LEU A 23 8.94 -6.35 -10.09
C LEU A 23 7.69 -5.65 -9.54
N VAL A 24 7.10 -4.75 -10.33
CA VAL A 24 5.83 -4.10 -9.98
C VAL A 24 4.70 -5.13 -9.90
N GLU A 25 4.63 -6.06 -10.85
CA GLU A 25 3.65 -7.16 -10.83
C GLU A 25 3.77 -8.02 -9.58
N GLU A 26 4.99 -8.45 -9.22
CA GLU A 26 5.25 -9.24 -8.00
C GLU A 26 4.79 -8.52 -6.72
N ASN A 27 5.13 -7.23 -6.57
CA ASN A 27 4.74 -6.45 -5.39
C ASN A 27 3.22 -6.19 -5.34
N LEU A 28 2.57 -5.99 -6.50
CA LEU A 28 1.11 -5.84 -6.56
C LEU A 28 0.39 -7.16 -6.26
N GLU A 29 0.92 -8.29 -6.72
CA GLU A 29 0.37 -9.61 -6.38
C GLU A 29 0.44 -9.87 -4.87
N GLU A 30 1.55 -9.49 -4.21
CA GLU A 30 1.68 -9.56 -2.75
C GLU A 30 0.66 -8.67 -2.04
N LEU A 31 0.49 -7.42 -2.48
CA LEU A 31 -0.53 -6.52 -1.93
C LEU A 31 -1.94 -7.13 -2.06
N VAL A 32 -2.30 -7.67 -3.23
CA VAL A 32 -3.60 -8.31 -3.46
C VAL A 32 -3.76 -9.54 -2.55
N PHE A 33 -2.73 -10.36 -2.41
CA PHE A 33 -2.75 -11.52 -1.53
C PHE A 33 -2.99 -11.13 -0.06
N ASN A 34 -2.29 -10.10 0.42
CA ASN A 34 -2.46 -9.57 1.77
C ASN A 34 -3.87 -9.00 1.99
N PHE A 35 -4.38 -8.24 1.02
CA PHE A 35 -5.75 -7.70 1.08
C PHE A 35 -6.81 -8.80 1.16
N ILE A 36 -6.72 -9.84 0.33
CA ILE A 36 -7.67 -10.96 0.35
C ILE A 36 -7.55 -11.76 1.66
N THR A 37 -6.33 -11.93 2.18
CA THR A 37 -6.10 -12.63 3.45
C THR A 37 -6.73 -11.88 4.62
N LEU A 38 -6.52 -10.56 4.70
CA LEU A 38 -7.14 -9.71 5.73
C LEU A 38 -8.66 -9.71 5.62
N THR A 39 -9.20 -9.63 4.40
CA THR A 39 -10.65 -9.70 4.15
C THR A 39 -11.23 -11.00 4.69
N LYS A 40 -10.61 -12.15 4.39
CA LYS A 40 -11.06 -13.46 4.90
C LYS A 40 -10.98 -13.54 6.42
N ILE A 41 -9.94 -12.99 7.04
CA ILE A 41 -9.83 -12.94 8.51
C ILE A 41 -10.99 -12.12 9.09
N CYS A 42 -11.29 -10.96 8.52
CA CYS A 42 -12.42 -10.14 8.94
C CYS A 42 -13.75 -10.90 8.81
N GLU A 43 -14.01 -11.52 7.65
CA GLU A 43 -15.22 -12.33 7.40
C GLU A 43 -15.37 -13.46 8.42
N GLN A 44 -14.29 -14.19 8.71
CA GLN A 44 -14.27 -15.27 9.72
C GLN A 44 -14.59 -14.78 11.13
N ASN A 45 -14.32 -13.52 11.42
CA ASN A 45 -14.60 -12.88 12.71
C ASN A 45 -15.91 -12.06 12.70
N GLY A 46 -16.72 -12.17 11.63
CA GLY A 46 -17.98 -11.45 11.50
C GLY A 46 -17.82 -9.93 11.31
N ILE A 47 -16.64 -9.49 10.89
CA ILE A 47 -16.33 -8.08 10.58
C ILE A 47 -16.62 -7.84 9.10
N ASP A 48 -17.59 -6.99 8.82
CA ASP A 48 -17.86 -6.50 7.48
C ASP A 48 -17.00 -5.26 7.20
N ILE A 49 -15.89 -5.45 6.48
CA ILE A 49 -14.96 -4.36 6.10
C ILE A 49 -15.58 -3.34 5.13
N SER A 50 -16.71 -3.69 4.48
CA SER A 50 -17.46 -2.75 3.64
C SER A 50 -18.40 -1.85 4.43
N SER A 51 -18.59 -2.13 5.72
CA SER A 51 -19.42 -1.32 6.60
C SER A 51 -18.71 0.00 6.96
N PRO A 52 -19.41 1.14 6.92
CA PRO A 52 -18.91 2.42 7.45
C PRO A 52 -18.46 2.35 8.92
N SER A 53 -18.98 1.39 9.69
CA SER A 53 -18.60 1.16 11.09
C SER A 53 -17.27 0.40 11.25
N ALA A 54 -16.70 -0.18 10.19
CA ALA A 54 -15.39 -0.81 10.22
C ALA A 54 -14.25 0.22 10.29
N VAL A 55 -14.52 1.47 9.89
CA VAL A 55 -13.59 2.62 9.94
C VAL A 55 -13.52 3.24 11.35
N LEU A 56 -13.92 2.50 12.40
CA LEU A 56 -13.90 3.01 13.78
C LEU A 56 -12.48 3.12 14.39
N ILE A 57 -11.44 2.81 13.61
CA ILE A 57 -10.07 2.79 14.08
C ILE A 57 -9.40 4.10 13.67
N GLU A 58 -9.35 4.98 14.65
CA GLU A 58 -8.42 6.11 14.76
C GLU A 58 -8.69 7.30 13.83
N SER A 59 -8.16 8.46 14.21
CA SER A 59 -8.49 9.72 13.58
C SER A 59 -8.09 9.68 12.10
N LEU A 60 -8.75 10.45 11.23
CA LEU A 60 -8.42 10.49 9.80
C LEU A 60 -6.91 10.73 9.56
N ASP A 61 -6.26 11.43 10.49
CA ASP A 61 -4.83 11.71 10.50
C ASP A 61 -3.99 10.42 10.66
N ASP A 62 -4.39 9.51 11.55
CA ASP A 62 -3.69 8.23 11.79
C ASP A 62 -3.78 7.31 10.55
N MET A 63 -4.89 7.39 9.81
CA MET A 63 -5.06 6.66 8.56
C MET A 63 -4.23 7.25 7.42
N GLU A 64 -4.12 8.58 7.34
CA GLU A 64 -3.29 9.25 6.33
C GLU A 64 -1.81 8.96 6.55
N ASP A 65 -1.35 8.98 7.80
CA ASP A 65 0.03 8.60 8.16
C ASP A 65 0.31 7.14 7.82
N ALA A 66 -0.58 6.21 8.16
CA ALA A 66 -0.43 4.80 7.80
C ALA A 66 -0.36 4.58 6.27
N ILE A 67 -1.15 5.33 5.49
CA ILE A 67 -1.10 5.28 4.02
C ILE A 67 0.24 5.83 3.50
N ASN A 68 0.75 6.91 4.08
CA ASN A 68 2.03 7.49 3.71
C ASN A 68 3.20 6.55 4.01
N ASP A 69 3.19 5.90 5.18
CA ASP A 69 4.17 4.88 5.55
C ASP A 69 4.17 3.71 4.57
N TYR A 70 2.98 3.23 4.19
CA TYR A 70 2.86 2.19 3.17
C TYR A 70 3.46 2.61 1.82
N TYR A 71 3.21 3.85 1.38
CA TYR A 71 3.78 4.37 0.13
C TYR A 71 5.32 4.41 0.18
N ILE A 72 5.91 4.78 1.31
CA ILE A 72 7.35 4.79 1.52
C ILE A 72 7.92 3.37 1.50
N GLU A 73 7.28 2.43 2.19
CA GLU A 73 7.71 1.03 2.25
C GLU A 73 7.70 0.38 0.86
N PHE A 74 6.59 0.49 0.13
CA PHE A 74 6.47 -0.08 -1.22
C PHE A 74 7.53 0.50 -2.17
N THR A 75 7.69 1.83 -2.15
CA THR A 75 8.72 2.54 -2.92
C THR A 75 10.11 2.00 -2.60
N SER A 76 10.42 1.81 -1.32
CA SER A 76 11.72 1.29 -0.87
C SER A 76 11.94 -0.15 -1.35
N ASN A 77 10.94 -1.02 -1.21
CA ASN A 77 11.02 -2.42 -1.64
C ASN A 77 11.26 -2.55 -3.15
N VAL A 78 10.59 -1.75 -3.97
CA VAL A 78 10.79 -1.77 -5.43
C VAL A 78 12.16 -1.19 -5.80
N LEU A 79 12.66 -0.17 -5.10
CA LEU A 79 13.99 0.38 -5.37
C LEU A 79 15.11 -0.58 -4.95
N SER A 80 15.03 -1.19 -3.77
CA SER A 80 16.04 -2.14 -3.28
C SER A 80 16.14 -3.42 -4.12
N ASN A 81 15.05 -3.83 -4.77
CA ASN A 81 15.06 -4.98 -5.69
C ASN A 81 15.56 -4.64 -7.12
N ASN A 82 15.85 -3.36 -7.39
CA ASN A 82 16.48 -2.92 -8.66
C ASN A 82 18.00 -2.71 -8.53
N GLU A 83 18.58 -2.79 -7.31
CA GLU A 83 20.04 -2.80 -7.07
C GLU A 83 20.62 -4.22 -7.19
#